data_AF-A0A7C0VBQ2-F1
#
_entry.id   AF-A0A7C0VBQ2-F1
#
_cell.length_a   1.000
_cell.length_b   1.000
_cell.length_c   1.000
_cell.angle_alpha   90.00
_cell.angle_beta   90.00
_cell.angle_gamma   90.00
#
_symmetry.space_group_name_H-M   'P 1'
#
loop_
_entity.id
_entity.type
_entity.pdbx_description
1 polymer ?
#
loop_
_entity_poly.entity_id
_entity_poly.type
_entity_poly.pdbx_seq_one_letter_code
_entity_poly.pdbx_strand_id
1 'polypeptide(L)'
;MKRTLLLVILVFIALGLNAQFAKVGNSGFKFLDISVDARAIAMGETYAALAEGPSAVFWNPAGINLSKGINVFTHYNKWWNDIMHGSFSFTYNLGLAGNLGVFFVGLHSGDIEVTTVENPDGTGGVTSYYAYAAGLTYGRFLTDRFSFAINLKILGENYGTTPNGDACRSLGFGMDVGGLYVTSFRDMKIGLAVMNFGPDITPSGTYPNYENGEVVDDSASFKNIPLPGGFRGGIAMTLYETEMMKVIGAFDVYHPSDNVERYSLGVEAGLMNMVFLRGGYEFGRDDNVLALNT
;
A
#
# COMPACT_ATOMS: atom_id res chain seq x y z
N MET A 1 6.49 31.24 -1.73
CA MET A 1 5.49 30.45 -2.50
C MET A 1 6.15 29.62 -3.60
N LYS A 2 6.65 30.22 -4.71
CA LYS A 2 7.29 29.44 -5.79
C LYS A 2 8.51 28.62 -5.34
N ARG A 3 9.38 29.20 -4.48
CA ARG A 3 10.62 28.54 -4.01
C ARG A 3 10.38 27.31 -3.12
N THR A 4 9.39 27.36 -2.23
CA THR A 4 9.06 26.26 -1.32
C THR A 4 8.40 25.09 -2.07
N LEU A 5 7.51 25.39 -3.01
CA LEU A 5 6.91 24.38 -3.89
C LEU A 5 7.98 23.73 -4.80
N LEU A 6 8.90 24.54 -5.35
CA LEU A 6 10.03 24.04 -6.15
C LEU A 6 10.93 23.10 -5.34
N LEU A 7 11.23 23.42 -4.09
CA LEU A 7 12.05 22.57 -3.23
C LEU A 7 11.38 21.24 -2.91
N VAL A 8 10.07 21.24 -2.62
CA VAL A 8 9.32 20.00 -2.40
C VAL A 8 9.28 19.15 -3.68
N ILE A 9 8.99 19.76 -4.83
CA ILE A 9 9.02 19.07 -6.13
C ILE A 9 10.42 18.53 -6.43
N LEU A 10 11.48 19.30 -6.16
CA LEU A 10 12.87 18.85 -6.34
C LEU A 10 13.24 17.69 -5.43
N VAL A 11 12.75 17.65 -4.19
CA VAL A 11 12.95 16.51 -3.28
C VAL A 11 12.21 15.27 -3.82
N PHE A 12 10.98 15.41 -4.30
CA PHE A 12 10.26 14.29 -4.92
C PHE A 12 10.93 13.79 -6.20
N ILE A 13 11.45 14.69 -7.05
CA ILE A 13 12.20 14.32 -8.26
C ILE A 13 13.52 13.63 -7.88
N ALA A 14 14.24 14.12 -6.88
CA ALA A 14 15.49 13.51 -6.41
C ALA A 14 15.27 12.10 -5.84
N LEU A 15 14.12 11.85 -5.20
CA LEU A 15 13.73 10.52 -4.73
C LEU A 15 13.34 9.58 -5.90
N GLY A 16 12.80 10.12 -7.00
CA GLY A 16 12.39 9.33 -8.18
C GLY A 16 13.51 8.98 -9.17
N LEU A 17 14.69 9.60 -9.08
CA LEU A 17 15.78 9.42 -10.06
C LEU A 17 16.64 8.15 -9.84
N ASN A 18 16.33 7.31 -8.86
CA ASN A 18 16.99 6.00 -8.65
C ASN A 18 16.19 4.85 -9.29
N ALA A 19 15.67 5.05 -10.51
CA ALA A 19 14.98 4.00 -11.27
C ALA A 19 16.02 2.99 -11.82
N GLN A 20 16.37 2.00 -10.98
CA GLN A 20 17.11 0.82 -11.37
C GLN A 20 16.18 -0.10 -12.19
N PHE A 21 16.70 -0.86 -13.16
CA PHE A 21 15.95 -1.88 -13.90
C PHE A 21 15.06 -2.70 -12.95
N ALA A 22 13.78 -2.89 -13.30
CA ALA A 22 12.80 -3.59 -12.47
C ALA A 22 13.34 -4.96 -12.05
N LYS A 23 13.72 -5.10 -10.78
CA LYS A 23 14.06 -6.39 -10.16
C LYS A 23 12.76 -7.09 -9.81
N VAL A 24 12.05 -7.54 -10.84
CA VAL A 24 10.71 -8.13 -10.70
C VAL A 24 10.75 -9.25 -9.66
N GLY A 25 9.92 -9.14 -8.62
CA GLY A 25 9.77 -10.17 -7.59
C GLY A 25 10.91 -10.27 -6.57
N ASN A 26 11.77 -9.27 -6.44
CA ASN A 26 12.92 -9.31 -5.53
C ASN A 26 12.68 -8.62 -4.17
N SER A 27 11.42 -8.46 -3.75
CA SER A 27 11.02 -7.86 -2.47
C SER A 27 10.11 -8.82 -1.68
N GLY A 28 10.07 -8.62 -0.36
CA GLY A 28 9.16 -9.35 0.54
C GLY A 28 8.00 -8.48 0.99
N PHE A 29 7.36 -8.83 2.10
CA PHE A 29 6.24 -8.07 2.65
C PHE A 29 5.14 -7.79 1.61
N LYS A 30 4.94 -8.73 0.69
CA LYS A 30 4.06 -8.57 -0.49
C LYS A 30 2.60 -8.37 -0.15
N PHE A 31 2.19 -8.68 1.08
CA PHE A 31 0.86 -8.33 1.56
C PHE A 31 0.58 -6.81 1.53
N LEU A 32 1.61 -5.96 1.56
CA LEU A 32 1.47 -4.50 1.44
C LEU A 32 1.02 -4.04 0.04
N ASP A 33 1.25 -4.85 -0.99
CA ASP A 33 0.79 -4.58 -2.36
C ASP A 33 -0.68 -4.97 -2.54
N ILE A 34 -1.29 -5.64 -1.56
CA ILE A 34 -2.70 -6.01 -1.63
C ILE A 34 -3.54 -4.78 -1.33
N SER A 35 -4.33 -4.41 -2.33
CA SER A 35 -5.17 -3.22 -2.34
C SER A 35 -6.19 -3.26 -1.19
N VAL A 36 -6.34 -2.11 -0.55
CA VAL A 36 -7.37 -1.85 0.47
C VAL A 36 -8.24 -0.69 0.04
N ASP A 37 -9.44 -0.58 0.63
CA ASP A 37 -10.46 0.41 0.25
C ASP A 37 -11.18 0.04 -1.06
N ALA A 38 -12.44 -0.36 -0.92
CA ALA A 38 -13.29 -0.74 -2.05
C ALA A 38 -13.46 0.40 -3.07
N ARG A 39 -13.43 1.66 -2.63
CA ARG A 39 -13.47 2.81 -3.53
C ARG A 39 -12.20 2.90 -4.36
N ALA A 40 -11.03 2.74 -3.73
CA ALA A 40 -9.75 2.75 -4.44
C ALA A 40 -9.67 1.60 -5.46
N ILE A 41 -10.05 0.40 -5.04
CA ILE A 41 -10.08 -0.79 -5.90
C ILE A 41 -11.02 -0.56 -7.10
N ALA A 42 -12.24 -0.07 -6.87
CA ALA A 42 -13.22 0.20 -7.94
C ALA A 42 -12.77 1.30 -8.92
N MET A 43 -11.87 2.18 -8.50
CA MET A 43 -11.27 3.21 -9.33
C MET A 43 -10.01 2.73 -10.06
N GLY A 44 -9.78 1.41 -10.13
CA GLY A 44 -8.60 0.82 -10.77
C GLY A 44 -7.31 1.17 -10.02
N GLU A 45 -7.40 1.26 -8.69
CA GLU A 45 -6.31 1.72 -7.82
C GLU A 45 -5.84 3.15 -8.13
N THR A 46 -6.64 3.98 -8.80
CA THR A 46 -6.29 5.39 -9.08
C THR A 46 -6.57 6.25 -7.84
N TYR A 47 -5.63 6.33 -6.89
CA TYR A 47 -5.91 6.87 -5.55
C TYR A 47 -4.85 7.81 -4.95
N ALA A 48 -3.80 8.18 -5.67
CA ALA A 48 -2.77 9.11 -5.17
C ALA A 48 -3.34 10.49 -4.86
N ALA A 49 -4.21 11.01 -5.73
CA ALA A 49 -4.87 12.32 -5.58
C ALA A 49 -6.29 12.22 -4.99
N LEU A 50 -6.91 11.03 -5.04
CA LEU A 50 -8.25 10.78 -4.50
C LEU A 50 -8.26 10.38 -3.04
N ALA A 51 -7.14 9.84 -2.51
CA ALA A 51 -7.01 9.46 -1.12
C ALA A 51 -7.49 10.57 -0.18
N GLU A 52 -8.50 10.24 0.61
CA GLU A 52 -9.12 11.08 1.61
C GLU A 52 -9.69 10.18 2.71
N GLY A 53 -10.01 10.74 3.86
CA GLY A 53 -10.52 9.92 4.95
C GLY A 53 -9.43 9.15 5.69
N PRO A 54 -9.85 8.22 6.56
CA PRO A 54 -8.95 7.35 7.32
C PRO A 54 -8.24 6.30 6.45
N SER A 55 -8.82 5.86 5.33
CA SER A 55 -8.17 4.93 4.40
C SER A 55 -7.00 5.54 3.63
N ALA A 56 -6.86 6.87 3.61
CA ALA A 56 -5.77 7.56 2.94
C ALA A 56 -4.39 7.13 3.43
N VAL A 57 -4.27 6.67 4.68
CA VAL A 57 -3.02 6.16 5.26
C VAL A 57 -2.39 5.02 4.44
N PHE A 58 -3.19 4.26 3.67
CA PHE A 58 -2.72 3.14 2.87
C PHE A 58 -2.32 3.51 1.43
N TRP A 59 -2.65 4.72 0.96
CA TRP A 59 -2.47 5.13 -0.45
C TRP A 59 -1.65 6.41 -0.60
N ASN A 60 -2.06 7.46 0.10
CA ASN A 60 -1.33 8.72 0.21
C ASN A 60 -1.71 9.34 1.56
N PRO A 61 -0.82 9.30 2.58
CA PRO A 61 -1.18 9.73 3.92
C PRO A 61 -1.54 11.21 4.00
N ALA A 62 -1.17 12.06 3.02
CA ALA A 62 -1.59 13.46 3.00
C ALA A 62 -3.12 13.63 2.88
N GLY A 63 -3.84 12.60 2.44
CA GLY A 63 -5.30 12.59 2.37
C GLY A 63 -5.99 12.68 3.73
N ILE A 64 -5.32 12.30 4.84
CA ILE A 64 -5.97 12.35 6.17
C ILE A 64 -6.37 13.78 6.55
N ASN A 65 -5.64 14.78 6.04
CA ASN A 65 -5.89 16.18 6.37
C ASN A 65 -7.14 16.75 5.71
N LEU A 66 -7.68 16.09 4.68
CA LEU A 66 -8.96 16.46 4.08
C LEU A 66 -10.16 16.13 4.98
N SER A 67 -9.96 15.25 5.95
CA SER A 67 -11.01 14.76 6.84
C SER A 67 -11.16 15.65 8.06
N LYS A 68 -12.38 15.77 8.58
CA LYS A 68 -12.68 16.51 9.80
C LYS A 68 -13.18 15.56 10.88
N GLY A 69 -12.98 15.93 12.15
CA GLY A 69 -13.46 15.16 13.30
C GLY A 69 -12.77 13.81 13.46
N ILE A 70 -13.54 12.82 13.92
CA ILE A 70 -13.11 11.43 14.13
C ILE A 70 -13.59 10.61 12.93
N ASN A 71 -12.68 9.87 12.29
CA ASN A 71 -13.03 8.99 11.18
C ASN A 71 -12.44 7.60 11.40
N VAL A 72 -13.22 6.57 11.07
CA VAL A 72 -12.85 5.16 11.18
C VAL A 72 -13.04 4.48 9.84
N PHE A 73 -12.12 3.60 9.49
CA PHE A 73 -12.24 2.73 8.32
C PHE A 73 -11.84 1.31 8.69
N THR A 74 -12.56 0.37 8.10
CA THR A 74 -12.28 -1.05 8.15
C THR A 74 -12.52 -1.64 6.77
N HIS A 75 -11.75 -2.64 6.42
CA HIS A 75 -11.89 -3.36 5.16
C HIS A 75 -11.42 -4.80 5.37
N TYR A 76 -12.11 -5.73 4.72
CA TYR A 76 -11.89 -7.16 4.87
C TYR A 76 -12.14 -7.85 3.54
N ASN A 77 -11.16 -8.64 3.10
CA ASN A 77 -11.24 -9.51 1.93
C ASN A 77 -10.96 -10.95 2.37
N LYS A 78 -11.80 -11.87 1.88
CA LYS A 78 -11.58 -13.31 2.02
C LYS A 78 -11.50 -13.93 0.61
N TRP A 79 -10.37 -14.57 0.31
CA TRP A 79 -10.18 -15.28 -0.95
C TRP A 79 -10.55 -16.76 -0.83
N TRP A 80 -10.65 -17.45 -1.97
CA TRP A 80 -11.17 -18.82 -2.06
C TRP A 80 -10.38 -19.86 -1.28
N ASN A 81 -9.08 -19.64 -1.04
CA ASN A 81 -8.23 -20.56 -0.26
C ASN A 81 -8.14 -20.15 1.23
N ASP A 82 -9.23 -19.62 1.79
CA ASP A 82 -9.32 -19.11 3.17
C ASP A 82 -8.30 -18.03 3.58
N ILE A 83 -7.57 -17.47 2.62
CA ILE A 83 -6.68 -16.34 2.85
C ILE A 83 -7.52 -15.12 3.23
N MET A 84 -7.21 -14.54 4.39
CA MET A 84 -7.89 -13.39 4.96
C MET A 84 -6.97 -12.18 4.94
N HIS A 85 -7.44 -11.07 4.40
CA HIS A 85 -6.75 -9.80 4.40
C HIS A 85 -7.63 -8.72 5.03
N GLY A 86 -7.14 -8.09 6.09
CA GLY A 86 -7.90 -7.13 6.89
C GLY A 86 -7.12 -5.85 7.11
N SER A 87 -7.81 -4.71 7.08
CA SER A 87 -7.22 -3.40 7.35
C SER A 87 -8.15 -2.56 8.21
N PHE A 88 -7.56 -1.79 9.11
CA PHE A 88 -8.24 -0.86 10.01
C PHE A 88 -7.45 0.44 10.09
N SER A 89 -8.17 1.56 10.16
CA SER A 89 -7.54 2.86 10.42
C SER A 89 -8.48 3.77 11.18
N PHE A 90 -7.91 4.56 12.07
CA PHE A 90 -8.59 5.61 12.81
C PHE A 90 -7.83 6.92 12.61
N THR A 91 -8.54 8.01 12.38
CA THR A 91 -7.94 9.35 12.26
C THR A 91 -8.70 10.35 13.12
N TYR A 92 -7.95 11.31 13.65
CA TYR A 92 -8.46 12.37 14.51
C TYR A 92 -7.88 13.72 14.12
N ASN A 93 -8.79 14.67 13.89
CA ASN A 93 -8.43 16.06 13.62
C ASN A 93 -8.15 16.84 14.91
N LEU A 94 -6.95 17.41 15.03
CA LEU A 94 -6.53 18.27 16.13
C LEU A 94 -6.72 19.78 15.80
N GLY A 95 -7.57 20.11 14.85
CA GLY A 95 -7.72 21.48 14.36
C GLY A 95 -6.45 21.99 13.69
N LEU A 96 -5.94 23.14 14.16
CA LEU A 96 -4.76 23.80 13.59
C LEU A 96 -3.44 23.02 13.79
N ALA A 97 -3.39 22.09 14.74
CA ALA A 97 -2.19 21.30 15.00
C ALA A 97 -1.97 20.18 13.97
N GLY A 98 -2.97 19.88 13.13
CA GLY A 98 -2.92 18.83 12.12
C GLY A 98 -3.87 17.67 12.43
N ASN A 99 -3.54 16.49 11.91
CA ASN A 99 -4.31 15.26 12.03
C ASN A 99 -3.38 14.13 12.48
N LEU A 100 -3.89 13.30 13.37
CA LEU A 100 -3.26 12.05 13.78
C LEU A 100 -4.01 10.87 13.18
N GLY A 101 -3.30 9.79 12.93
CA GLY A 101 -3.85 8.53 12.51
C GLY A 101 -3.15 7.36 13.17
N VAL A 102 -3.89 6.26 13.31
CA VAL A 102 -3.34 4.93 13.61
C VAL A 102 -3.89 3.98 12.58
N PHE A 103 -3.08 3.02 12.14
CA PHE A 103 -3.51 2.04 11.15
C PHE A 103 -2.92 0.66 11.41
N PHE A 104 -3.63 -0.33 10.90
CA PHE A 104 -3.26 -1.74 10.90
C PHE A 104 -3.68 -2.35 9.57
N VAL A 105 -2.82 -3.19 8.99
CA VAL A 105 -3.16 -4.07 7.88
C VAL A 105 -2.50 -5.41 8.13
N GLY A 106 -3.19 -6.51 7.84
CA GLY A 106 -2.65 -7.83 8.06
C GLY A 106 -3.25 -8.88 7.14
N LEU A 107 -2.47 -9.94 6.95
CA LEU A 107 -2.82 -11.09 6.15
C LEU A 107 -2.62 -12.37 6.96
N HIS A 108 -3.57 -13.29 6.83
CA HIS A 108 -3.46 -14.65 7.32
C HIS A 108 -3.73 -15.59 6.16
N SER A 109 -2.81 -16.51 5.87
CA SER A 109 -2.97 -17.45 4.75
C SER A 109 -4.06 -18.49 4.94
N GLY A 110 -4.54 -18.67 6.18
CA GLY A 110 -5.20 -19.91 6.56
C GLY A 110 -4.19 -21.03 6.78
N ASP A 111 -4.69 -22.22 7.06
CA ASP A 111 -3.88 -23.41 7.30
C ASP A 111 -3.40 -24.00 5.98
N ILE A 112 -2.10 -24.24 5.88
CA ILE A 112 -1.41 -24.83 4.74
C ILE A 112 -0.93 -26.22 5.18
N GLU A 113 -1.34 -27.26 4.46
CA GLU A 113 -0.90 -28.62 4.73
C GLU A 113 0.60 -28.78 4.46
N VAL A 114 1.30 -29.41 5.41
CA VAL A 114 2.74 -29.68 5.28
C VAL A 114 2.92 -30.99 4.51
N THR A 115 3.64 -30.94 3.38
CA THR A 115 4.00 -32.09 2.55
C THR A 115 5.51 -32.35 2.62
N THR A 116 5.91 -33.62 2.50
CA THR A 116 7.31 -34.03 2.36
C THR A 116 7.48 -34.98 1.19
N VAL A 117 8.71 -35.30 0.82
CA VAL A 117 8.99 -36.29 -0.24
C VAL A 117 8.40 -37.66 0.13
N GLU A 118 8.40 -38.01 1.42
CA GLU A 118 7.84 -39.25 1.94
C GLU A 118 6.32 -39.22 2.05
N ASN A 119 5.73 -38.03 2.28
CA ASN A 119 4.29 -37.83 2.43
C ASN A 119 3.81 -36.68 1.54
N PRO A 120 3.67 -36.92 0.22
CA PRO A 120 3.29 -35.88 -0.74
C PRO A 120 1.82 -35.46 -0.60
N ASP A 121 0.96 -36.35 -0.09
CA ASP A 121 -0.46 -36.09 0.16
C ASP A 121 -0.73 -35.45 1.54
N GLY A 122 0.33 -35.04 2.24
CA GLY A 122 0.24 -34.39 3.54
C GLY A 122 0.76 -35.26 4.68
N THR A 123 1.44 -34.61 5.62
CA THR A 123 1.99 -35.20 6.85
C THR A 123 0.97 -35.24 8.00
N GLY A 124 -0.20 -34.61 7.83
CA GLY A 124 -1.15 -34.31 8.91
C GLY A 124 -0.80 -33.08 9.75
N GLY A 125 0.35 -32.44 9.49
CA GLY A 125 0.71 -31.14 10.06
C GLY A 125 0.20 -29.97 9.23
N VAL A 126 -0.04 -28.84 9.89
CA VAL A 126 -0.42 -27.57 9.26
C VAL A 126 0.58 -26.46 9.64
N THR A 127 0.83 -25.56 8.71
CA THR A 127 1.58 -24.32 8.90
C THR A 127 0.77 -23.14 8.37
N SER A 128 1.02 -21.93 8.85
CA SER A 128 0.27 -20.75 8.41
C SER A 128 1.21 -19.56 8.31
N TYR A 129 1.01 -18.73 7.28
CA TYR A 129 1.70 -17.47 7.09
C TYR A 129 0.87 -16.34 7.69
N TYR A 130 1.53 -15.51 8.50
CA TYR A 130 0.95 -14.31 9.09
C TYR A 130 1.81 -13.12 8.73
N ALA A 131 1.17 -12.04 8.30
CA ALA A 131 1.85 -10.78 8.08
C ALA A 131 1.03 -9.62 8.61
N TYR A 132 1.72 -8.59 9.09
CA TYR A 132 1.06 -7.38 9.55
C TYR A 132 1.95 -6.15 9.38
N ALA A 133 1.30 -5.00 9.24
CA ALA A 133 1.89 -3.70 9.42
C ALA A 133 0.99 -2.85 10.31
N ALA A 134 1.58 -2.17 11.28
CA ALA A 134 0.88 -1.27 12.17
C ALA A 134 1.67 0.02 12.30
N GLY A 135 0.98 1.15 12.39
CA GLY A 135 1.68 2.43 12.37
C GLY A 135 0.88 3.62 12.88
N LEU A 136 1.61 4.72 12.97
CA LEU A 136 1.10 6.04 13.31
C LEU A 136 1.24 6.95 12.10
N THR A 137 0.25 7.81 11.90
CA THR A 137 0.26 8.85 10.88
C THR A 137 0.20 10.21 11.56
N TYR A 138 1.01 11.15 11.08
CA TYR A 138 0.82 12.56 11.37
C TYR A 138 0.84 13.36 10.09
N GLY A 139 -0.13 14.26 9.94
CA GLY A 139 -0.24 15.14 8.80
C GLY A 139 -0.72 16.52 9.18
N ARG A 140 -0.42 17.50 8.34
CA ARG A 140 -1.03 18.83 8.40
C ARG A 140 -1.03 19.51 7.04
N PHE A 141 -1.91 20.49 6.91
CA PHE A 141 -1.74 21.51 5.89
C PHE A 141 -0.50 22.36 6.22
N LEU A 142 0.43 22.47 5.27
CA LEU A 142 1.57 23.39 5.34
C LEU A 142 1.20 24.76 4.77
N THR A 143 0.21 24.79 3.87
CA THR A 143 -0.44 25.99 3.34
C THR A 143 -1.92 25.70 3.16
N ASP A 144 -2.73 26.70 2.82
CA ASP A 144 -4.17 26.55 2.57
C ASP A 144 -4.53 25.51 1.49
N ARG A 145 -3.55 25.05 0.72
CA ARG A 145 -3.73 24.15 -0.44
C ARG A 145 -2.78 22.98 -0.48
N PHE A 146 -1.74 22.97 0.35
CA PHE A 146 -0.75 21.90 0.35
C PHE A 146 -0.80 21.13 1.66
N SER A 147 -1.24 19.88 1.55
CA SER A 147 -1.28 18.90 2.61
C SER A 147 -0.03 18.02 2.55
N PHE A 148 0.53 17.74 3.71
CA PHE A 148 1.68 16.85 3.87
C PHE A 148 1.43 15.91 5.05
N ALA A 149 1.86 14.66 4.93
CA ALA A 149 1.81 13.70 6.03
C ALA A 149 2.90 12.63 5.93
N ILE A 150 3.18 12.02 7.07
CA ILE A 150 4.13 10.92 7.21
C ILE A 150 3.45 9.79 7.97
N ASN A 151 3.70 8.56 7.54
CA ASN A 151 3.45 7.35 8.31
C ASN A 151 4.77 6.79 8.84
N LEU A 152 4.73 6.28 10.08
CA LEU A 152 5.78 5.41 10.62
C LEU A 152 5.12 4.08 10.97
N LYS A 153 5.70 2.97 10.51
CA LYS A 153 5.12 1.63 10.71
C LYS A 153 6.15 0.59 11.12
N ILE A 154 5.69 -0.35 11.92
CA ILE A 154 6.33 -1.64 12.17
C ILE A 154 5.72 -2.68 11.24
N LEU A 155 6.55 -3.59 10.74
CA LEU A 155 6.16 -4.62 9.80
C LEU A 155 6.65 -5.97 10.31
N GLY A 156 5.80 -6.97 10.29
CA GLY A 156 6.15 -8.32 10.72
C GLY A 156 5.63 -9.37 9.77
N GLU A 157 6.43 -10.41 9.54
CA GLU A 157 6.04 -11.63 8.84
C GLU A 157 6.44 -12.85 9.65
N ASN A 158 5.59 -13.86 9.66
CA ASN A 158 5.84 -15.17 10.23
C ASN A 158 5.58 -16.20 9.14
N TYR A 159 6.64 -16.88 8.75
CA TYR A 159 6.65 -17.90 7.69
C TYR A 159 6.45 -19.32 8.25
N GLY A 160 6.25 -19.44 9.56
CA GLY A 160 6.17 -20.73 10.25
C GLY A 160 7.55 -21.24 10.67
N THR A 161 7.77 -22.54 10.50
CA THR A 161 8.98 -23.24 10.96
C THR A 161 9.80 -23.71 9.77
N THR A 162 11.13 -23.54 9.82
CA THR A 162 12.07 -24.00 8.79
C THR A 162 12.23 -25.53 8.84
N PRO A 163 12.81 -26.16 7.81
CA PRO A 163 13.15 -27.58 7.85
C PRO A 163 13.99 -28.01 9.07
N ASN A 164 14.80 -27.10 9.62
CA ASN A 164 15.64 -27.34 10.80
C ASN A 164 14.89 -27.21 12.13
N GLY A 165 13.60 -26.86 12.11
CA GLY A 165 12.82 -26.63 13.33
C GLY A 165 12.91 -25.20 13.88
N ASP A 166 13.63 -24.29 13.22
CA ASP A 166 13.73 -22.89 13.64
C ASP A 166 12.48 -22.11 13.26
N ALA A 167 12.10 -21.12 14.06
CA ALA A 167 11.06 -20.19 13.67
C ALA A 167 11.57 -19.17 12.64
N CYS A 168 10.87 -19.05 11.50
CA CYS A 168 11.20 -18.10 10.44
C CYS A 168 10.31 -16.85 10.55
N ARG A 169 10.86 -15.77 11.12
CA ARG A 169 10.13 -14.52 11.37
C ARG A 169 10.94 -13.32 10.93
N SER A 170 10.25 -12.29 10.47
CA SER A 170 10.84 -11.01 10.10
C SER A 170 10.16 -9.90 10.88
N LEU A 171 10.95 -8.94 11.38
CA LEU A 171 10.44 -7.71 11.99
C LEU A 171 11.26 -6.54 11.47
N GLY A 172 10.59 -5.51 11.00
CA GLY A 172 11.25 -4.30 10.53
C GLY A 172 10.40 -3.06 10.66
N PHE A 173 10.91 -1.98 10.09
CA PHE A 173 10.32 -0.65 10.15
C PHE A 173 10.24 -0.05 8.76
N GLY A 174 9.22 0.74 8.52
CA GLY A 174 9.04 1.48 7.27
C GLY A 174 8.40 2.83 7.52
N MET A 175 8.46 3.68 6.50
CA MET A 175 7.79 4.96 6.47
C MET A 175 7.09 5.19 5.14
N ASP A 176 6.04 6.01 5.19
CA ASP A 176 5.41 6.56 4.00
C ASP A 176 5.41 8.07 4.09
N VAL A 177 5.51 8.74 2.94
CA VAL A 177 5.47 10.20 2.86
C VAL A 177 4.48 10.59 1.77
N GLY A 178 3.54 11.46 2.13
CA GLY A 178 2.48 11.92 1.24
C GLY A 178 2.48 13.42 1.07
N GLY A 179 2.21 13.88 -0.15
CA GLY A 179 1.90 15.25 -0.50
C GLY A 179 0.60 15.30 -1.31
N LEU A 180 -0.23 16.31 -1.03
CA LEU A 180 -1.45 16.55 -1.79
C LEU A 180 -1.65 18.06 -1.98
N TYR A 181 -1.79 18.49 -3.23
CA TYR A 181 -2.01 19.88 -3.59
C TYR A 181 -3.40 20.08 -4.20
N VAL A 182 -4.21 20.93 -3.57
CA VAL A 182 -5.56 21.28 -4.03
C VAL A 182 -5.50 22.60 -4.79
N THR A 183 -5.80 22.56 -6.08
CA THR A 183 -5.79 23.76 -6.92
C THR A 183 -7.11 24.54 -6.84
N SER A 184 -7.13 25.79 -7.32
CA SER A 184 -8.37 26.56 -7.47
C SER A 184 -9.21 26.18 -8.69
N PHE A 185 -8.68 25.36 -9.58
CA PHE A 185 -9.33 25.06 -10.85
C PHE A 185 -10.09 23.74 -10.73
N ARG A 186 -11.43 23.79 -10.67
CA ARG A 186 -12.33 22.61 -10.62
C ARG A 186 -11.97 21.59 -9.54
N ASP A 187 -11.55 22.08 -8.37
CA ASP A 187 -11.06 21.27 -7.25
C ASP A 187 -10.01 20.22 -7.65
N MET A 188 -9.23 20.51 -8.70
CA MET A 188 -8.22 19.56 -9.18
C MET A 188 -7.18 19.35 -8.08
N LYS A 189 -6.94 18.09 -7.75
CA LYS A 189 -5.97 17.60 -6.77
C LYS A 189 -4.79 16.98 -7.50
N ILE A 190 -3.59 17.26 -7.02
CA ILE A 190 -2.35 16.60 -7.45
C ILE A 190 -1.80 15.89 -6.23
N GLY A 191 -1.64 14.57 -6.32
CA GLY A 191 -1.16 13.72 -5.24
C GLY A 191 0.21 13.13 -5.59
N LEU A 192 1.10 13.10 -4.60
CA LEU A 192 2.40 12.42 -4.67
C LEU A 192 2.58 11.62 -3.39
N ALA A 193 3.02 10.38 -3.48
CA ALA A 193 3.29 9.54 -2.33
C ALA A 193 4.52 8.66 -2.57
N VAL A 194 5.30 8.45 -1.52
CA VAL A 194 6.34 7.42 -1.43
C VAL A 194 5.90 6.46 -0.35
N MET A 195 5.76 5.19 -0.71
CA MET A 195 5.21 4.15 0.16
C MET A 195 6.28 3.08 0.46
N ASN A 196 6.17 2.47 1.63
CA ASN A 196 6.96 1.34 2.13
C ASN A 196 8.48 1.58 2.09
N PHE A 197 8.94 2.79 2.36
CA PHE A 197 10.37 3.11 2.38
C PHE A 197 11.01 2.68 3.71
N GLY A 198 12.09 1.91 3.67
CA GLY A 198 12.78 1.42 4.86
C GLY A 198 14.00 0.57 4.53
N PRO A 199 14.77 0.15 5.55
CA PRO A 199 15.90 -0.76 5.35
C PRO A 199 15.42 -2.16 4.95
N ASP A 200 16.29 -2.92 4.30
CA ASP A 200 16.05 -4.33 4.05
C ASP A 200 15.93 -5.11 5.37
N ILE A 201 15.09 -6.13 5.38
CA ILE A 201 14.77 -6.92 6.57
C ILE A 201 15.28 -8.35 6.35
N THR A 202 15.97 -8.90 7.34
CA THR A 202 16.48 -10.27 7.31
C THR A 202 15.57 -11.18 8.13
N PRO A 203 15.01 -12.26 7.55
CA PRO A 203 14.30 -13.27 8.33
C PRO A 203 15.22 -13.99 9.32
N SER A 204 14.67 -14.34 10.48
CA SER A 204 15.32 -15.21 11.46
C SER A 204 15.30 -16.68 11.04
N GLY A 205 16.14 -17.49 11.66
CA GLY A 205 16.21 -18.94 11.44
C GLY A 205 17.27 -19.33 10.42
N THR A 206 17.48 -20.63 10.29
CA THR A 206 18.45 -21.22 9.36
C THR A 206 17.78 -22.25 8.45
N TYR A 207 18.43 -22.53 7.33
CA TYR A 207 18.02 -23.58 6.40
C TYR A 207 19.24 -24.36 5.88
N PRO A 208 19.06 -25.64 5.51
CA PRO A 208 20.10 -26.40 4.84
C PRO A 208 20.23 -25.91 3.39
N ASN A 209 21.42 -25.45 3.03
CA ASN A 209 21.77 -25.06 1.68
C ASN A 209 22.31 -26.26 0.90
N TYR A 210 21.67 -26.56 -0.22
CA TYR A 210 22.05 -27.68 -1.09
C TYR A 210 22.72 -27.17 -2.36
N GLU A 211 23.88 -27.73 -2.71
CA GLU A 211 24.48 -27.57 -4.04
C GLU A 211 24.64 -28.94 -4.68
N ASN A 212 24.12 -29.11 -5.91
CA ASN A 212 24.12 -30.39 -6.64
C ASN A 212 23.53 -31.58 -5.86
N GLY A 213 22.61 -31.32 -4.92
CA GLY A 213 21.95 -32.36 -4.11
C GLY A 213 22.70 -32.75 -2.83
N GLU A 214 23.86 -32.15 -2.55
CA GLU A 214 24.59 -32.33 -1.29
C GLU A 214 24.41 -31.10 -0.40
N VAL A 215 24.30 -31.32 0.92
CA VAL A 215 24.26 -30.22 1.89
C VAL A 215 25.64 -29.60 2.00
N VAL A 216 25.75 -28.32 1.62
CA VAL A 216 27.00 -27.55 1.70
C VAL A 216 27.09 -26.77 3.02
N ASP A 217 25.95 -26.31 3.53
CA ASP A 217 25.84 -25.65 4.83
C ASP A 217 24.50 -26.02 5.45
N ASP A 218 24.52 -26.65 6.62
CA ASP A 218 23.30 -27.09 7.31
C ASP A 218 22.58 -25.92 8.02
N SER A 219 23.23 -24.75 8.08
CA SER A 219 22.84 -23.61 8.93
C SER A 219 22.90 -22.26 8.21
N ALA A 220 22.62 -22.25 6.90
CA ALA A 220 22.68 -21.04 6.11
C ALA A 220 21.66 -19.99 6.58
N SER A 221 22.04 -18.72 6.55
CA SER A 221 21.17 -17.60 6.91
C SER A 221 20.39 -17.07 5.71
N PHE A 222 19.21 -16.51 5.98
CA PHE A 222 18.40 -15.88 4.95
C PHE A 222 19.04 -14.57 4.46
N LYS A 223 18.81 -14.26 3.18
CA LYS A 223 19.25 -13.00 2.58
C LYS A 223 18.36 -11.85 3.05
N ASN A 224 18.89 -10.64 2.93
CA ASN A 224 18.15 -9.41 3.16
C ASN A 224 17.03 -9.27 2.11
N ILE A 225 15.85 -8.91 2.58
CA ILE A 225 14.65 -8.77 1.79
C ILE A 225 14.24 -7.29 1.79
N PRO A 226 14.27 -6.59 0.64
CA PRO A 226 13.82 -5.22 0.56
C PRO A 226 12.30 -5.13 0.69
N LEU A 227 11.81 -4.00 1.21
CA LEU A 227 10.38 -3.70 1.23
C LEU A 227 9.85 -3.43 -0.20
N PRO A 228 8.55 -3.65 -0.46
CA PRO A 228 7.89 -3.33 -1.72
C PRO A 228 7.61 -1.83 -1.78
N GLY A 229 8.69 -1.07 -1.79
CA GLY A 229 8.70 0.39 -1.86
C GLY A 229 8.18 0.87 -3.21
N GLY A 230 7.52 2.02 -3.24
CA GLY A 230 7.07 2.58 -4.50
C GLY A 230 6.75 4.05 -4.45
N PHE A 231 6.92 4.71 -5.59
CA PHE A 231 6.49 6.09 -5.80
C PHE A 231 5.18 6.11 -6.57
N ARG A 232 4.24 6.94 -6.12
CA ARG A 232 2.96 7.14 -6.78
C ARG A 232 2.71 8.62 -7.01
N GLY A 233 2.27 8.97 -8.21
CA GLY A 233 1.86 10.32 -8.55
C GLY A 233 0.54 10.30 -9.30
N GLY A 234 -0.32 11.28 -9.06
CA GLY A 234 -1.62 11.29 -9.71
C GLY A 234 -2.31 12.64 -9.70
N ILE A 235 -3.33 12.73 -10.54
CA ILE A 235 -4.21 13.88 -10.66
C ILE A 235 -5.66 13.42 -10.55
N ALA A 236 -6.49 14.22 -9.91
CA ALA A 236 -7.93 14.01 -9.84
C ALA A 236 -8.64 15.34 -10.02
N MET A 237 -9.76 15.35 -10.75
CA MET A 237 -10.51 16.57 -11.01
C MET A 237 -12.01 16.31 -11.12
N THR A 238 -12.81 17.29 -10.72
CA THR A 238 -14.24 17.28 -10.99
C THR A 238 -14.46 17.59 -12.48
N LEU A 239 -14.95 16.61 -13.22
CA LEU A 239 -15.25 16.71 -14.65
C LEU A 239 -16.59 17.43 -14.88
N TYR A 240 -17.55 17.15 -14.01
CA TYR A 240 -18.92 17.65 -14.09
C TYR A 240 -19.52 17.78 -12.69
N GLU A 241 -20.26 18.86 -12.42
CA GLU A 241 -20.91 19.10 -11.14
C GLU A 241 -22.22 19.85 -11.32
N THR A 242 -23.25 19.36 -10.64
CA THR A 242 -24.59 19.94 -10.51
C THR A 242 -25.07 19.71 -9.08
N GLU A 243 -26.23 20.27 -8.72
CA GLU A 243 -26.82 20.02 -7.40
C GLU A 243 -27.10 18.53 -7.11
N MET A 244 -27.40 17.74 -8.16
CA MET A 244 -27.74 16.33 -8.02
C MET A 244 -26.62 15.37 -8.40
N MET A 245 -25.66 15.77 -9.24
CA MET A 245 -24.67 14.85 -9.80
C MET A 245 -23.27 15.44 -9.80
N LYS A 246 -22.29 14.63 -9.38
CA LYS A 246 -20.86 14.95 -9.42
C LYS A 246 -20.10 13.83 -10.11
N VAL A 247 -19.26 14.18 -11.08
CA VAL A 247 -18.40 13.24 -11.81
C VAL A 247 -16.94 13.64 -11.59
N ILE A 248 -16.15 12.70 -11.12
CA ILE A 248 -14.73 12.85 -10.85
C ILE A 248 -13.95 11.92 -11.78
N GLY A 249 -12.91 12.45 -12.41
CA GLY A 249 -11.94 11.67 -13.18
C GLY A 249 -10.58 11.74 -12.50
N ALA A 250 -9.84 10.64 -12.55
CA ALA A 250 -8.50 10.55 -12.01
C ALA A 250 -7.56 9.76 -12.91
N PHE A 251 -6.27 10.05 -12.80
CA PHE A 251 -5.18 9.34 -13.44
C PHE A 251 -3.99 9.24 -12.49
N ASP A 252 -3.41 8.07 -12.37
CA ASP A 252 -2.25 7.78 -11.53
C ASP A 252 -1.14 7.10 -12.35
N VAL A 253 0.10 7.34 -11.91
CA VAL A 253 1.30 6.59 -12.29
C VAL A 253 1.91 6.02 -11.01
N TYR A 254 2.19 4.73 -11.00
CA TYR A 254 2.82 4.04 -9.89
C TYR A 254 4.10 3.34 -10.37
N HIS A 255 5.22 3.72 -9.76
CA HIS A 255 6.54 3.14 -9.98
C HIS A 255 6.95 2.33 -8.73
N PRO A 256 6.68 1.02 -8.69
CA PRO A 256 7.18 0.12 -7.65
C PRO A 256 8.68 -0.19 -7.85
N SER A 257 9.39 -0.51 -6.77
CA SER A 257 10.81 -0.88 -6.80
C SER A 257 11.07 -2.28 -7.38
N ASP A 258 10.03 -3.12 -7.43
CA ASP A 258 10.10 -4.56 -7.64
C ASP A 258 9.17 -5.07 -8.75
N ASN A 259 8.66 -4.16 -9.58
CA ASN A 259 7.74 -4.48 -10.67
C ASN A 259 7.83 -3.41 -11.76
N VAL A 260 7.13 -3.62 -12.87
CA VAL A 260 7.00 -2.63 -13.93
C VAL A 260 6.09 -1.48 -13.50
N GLU A 261 6.26 -0.33 -14.15
CA GLU A 261 5.42 0.84 -13.95
C GLU A 261 3.97 0.56 -14.32
N ARG A 262 3.06 1.04 -13.47
CA ARG A 262 1.62 0.93 -13.66
C ARG A 262 1.03 2.30 -13.92
N TYR A 263 0.02 2.32 -14.78
CA TYR A 263 -0.74 3.51 -15.12
C TYR A 263 -2.20 3.20 -14.84
N SER A 264 -2.95 4.08 -14.21
CA SER A 264 -4.36 3.82 -13.94
C SER A 264 -5.26 5.01 -14.22
N LEU A 265 -6.47 4.69 -14.67
CA LEU A 265 -7.55 5.64 -14.92
C LEU A 265 -8.75 5.26 -14.08
N GLY A 266 -9.39 6.23 -13.46
CA GLY A 266 -10.58 6.03 -12.65
C GLY A 266 -11.64 7.10 -12.89
N VAL A 267 -12.91 6.70 -12.87
CA VAL A 267 -14.06 7.60 -12.95
C VAL A 267 -15.08 7.24 -11.87
N GLU A 268 -15.53 8.24 -11.13
CA GLU A 268 -16.59 8.14 -10.12
C GLU A 268 -17.73 9.07 -10.48
N ALA A 269 -18.95 8.55 -10.57
CA ALA A 269 -20.18 9.31 -10.76
C ALA A 269 -21.07 9.17 -9.53
N GLY A 270 -21.20 10.25 -8.77
CA GLY A 270 -22.05 10.34 -7.58
C GLY A 270 -23.39 11.00 -7.89
N LEU A 271 -24.49 10.40 -7.42
CA LEU A 271 -25.84 10.95 -7.43
C LEU A 271 -26.26 11.31 -6.00
N MET A 272 -26.60 12.58 -5.80
CA MET A 272 -27.06 13.20 -4.55
C MET A 272 -26.12 12.96 -3.35
N ASN A 273 -24.83 12.69 -3.62
CA ASN A 273 -23.85 12.26 -2.63
C ASN A 273 -24.28 11.01 -1.82
N MET A 274 -25.16 10.17 -2.37
CA MET A 274 -25.67 8.96 -1.72
C MET A 274 -25.27 7.69 -2.46
N VAL A 275 -25.42 7.70 -3.79
CA VAL A 275 -25.15 6.55 -4.66
C VAL A 275 -23.98 6.89 -5.56
N PHE A 276 -23.03 5.98 -5.71
CA PHE A 276 -21.81 6.22 -6.46
C PHE A 276 -21.49 5.05 -7.36
N LEU A 277 -21.48 5.29 -8.66
CA LEU A 277 -20.99 4.33 -9.65
C LEU A 277 -19.50 4.61 -9.91
N ARG A 278 -18.69 3.55 -9.90
CA ARG A 278 -17.24 3.65 -10.06
C ARG A 278 -16.75 2.67 -11.10
N GLY A 279 -15.80 3.12 -11.90
CA GLY A 279 -15.07 2.26 -12.83
C GLY A 279 -13.64 2.71 -12.96
N GLY A 280 -12.74 1.75 -13.10
CA GLY A 280 -11.34 2.04 -13.35
C GLY A 280 -10.62 0.92 -14.04
N TYR A 281 -9.46 1.28 -14.59
CA TYR A 281 -8.61 0.38 -15.35
C TYR A 281 -7.15 0.67 -15.05
N GLU A 282 -6.40 -0.39 -14.78
CA GLU A 282 -4.95 -0.36 -14.56
C GLU A 282 -4.23 -1.01 -15.75
N PHE A 283 -3.25 -0.32 -16.30
CA PHE A 283 -2.34 -0.78 -17.34
C PHE A 283 -1.00 -1.19 -16.73
N GLY A 284 -0.36 -2.21 -17.28
CA GLY A 284 0.99 -2.63 -16.88
C GLY A 284 1.03 -3.64 -15.72
N ARG A 285 -0.11 -4.22 -15.34
CA ARG A 285 -0.16 -5.39 -14.45
C ARG A 285 -0.08 -6.65 -15.30
N ASP A 286 0.71 -7.65 -14.89
CA ASP A 286 0.81 -8.95 -15.58
C ASP A 286 -0.58 -9.64 -15.70
N ASP A 287 -1.49 -9.30 -14.79
CA ASP A 287 -2.90 -9.65 -14.82
C ASP A 287 -3.71 -8.37 -15.09
N ASN A 288 -4.07 -8.11 -16.35
CA ASN A 288 -4.89 -6.95 -16.71
C ASN A 288 -6.29 -7.04 -16.04
N VAL A 289 -6.48 -6.37 -14.90
CA VAL A 289 -7.76 -6.38 -14.16
C VAL A 289 -8.59 -5.14 -14.50
N LEU A 290 -9.79 -5.38 -15.01
CA LEU A 290 -10.83 -4.35 -15.16
C LEU A 290 -11.66 -4.31 -13.87
N ALA A 291 -11.66 -3.19 -13.16
CA ALA A 291 -12.40 -3.05 -11.90
C ALA A 291 -13.74 -2.35 -12.14
N LEU A 292 -14.85 -3.03 -11.80
CA LEU A 292 -16.20 -2.48 -11.83
C LEU A 292 -16.84 -2.67 -10.46
N ASN A 293 -17.42 -1.60 -9.87
CA ASN A 293 -18.22 -1.71 -8.65
C ASN A 293 -19.46 -0.81 -8.76
N THR A 294 -20.63 -1.35 -8.40
CA THR A 294 -21.95 -0.69 -8.49
C THR A 294 -22.43 -0.21 -7.14
#